data_AF-A0AAN8QVI5-F1
#
_entry.id   AF-A0AAN8QVI5-F1
#
_cell.length_a   1.000
_cell.length_b   1.000
_cell.length_c   1.000
_cell.angle_alpha   90.00
_cell.angle_beta   90.00
_cell.angle_gamma   90.00
#
_symmetry.space_group_name_H-M   'P 1'
#
loop_
_entity.id
_entity.type
_entity.pdbx_description
1 polymer ?
#
loop_
_entity_poly.entity_id
_entity_poly.type
_entity_poly.pdbx_seq_one_letter_code
_entity_poly.pdbx_strand_id
1 'polypeptide(L)'
;MSLPSLKGMMSLSLKGMMSLPNLKGMMSLPSLKGMMSLTSLKGMMSLLSLKGMMSLLSLKGMMSLPSLKGMMSLLSLKGMMSLPSLKGMMSLLSLKGMMSLPSLKGMMSLLSLKGMMSLPSLKGMMSLLSLKGIISLPSLKGMMSLLSLKGIMSLPSLKGMMSLPSLKGMMSLPSLCEHSSAIRSRKVLSNK
;
A
#
# COMPACT_ATOMS: atom_id res chain seq x y z
N MET A 1 -22.38 3.70 20.54
CA MET A 1 -21.95 2.57 21.40
C MET A 1 -20.57 2.11 20.96
N SER A 2 -19.56 2.23 21.81
CA SER A 2 -18.23 1.64 21.61
C SER A 2 -18.20 0.26 22.26
N LEU A 3 -17.96 -0.79 21.47
CA LEU A 3 -17.72 -2.12 22.01
C LEU A 3 -16.35 -2.18 22.73
N PRO A 4 -16.16 -3.09 23.70
CA PRO A 4 -14.84 -3.45 24.20
C PRO A 4 -14.04 -4.24 23.14
N SER A 5 -12.74 -4.44 23.38
CA SER A 5 -11.89 -5.21 22.46
C SER A 5 -12.33 -6.66 22.38
N LEU A 6 -12.61 -7.16 21.17
CA LEU A 6 -13.03 -8.54 20.94
C LEU A 6 -11.82 -9.40 20.56
N LYS A 7 -11.67 -10.56 21.22
CA LYS A 7 -10.55 -11.49 21.04
C LYS A 7 -11.05 -12.92 20.84
N GLY A 8 -10.51 -13.62 19.85
CA GLY A 8 -10.70 -15.07 19.70
C GLY A 8 -12.06 -15.55 19.15
N MET A 9 -12.84 -14.66 18.55
CA MET A 9 -14.15 -15.02 17.99
C MET A 9 -14.02 -15.61 16.57
N MET A 10 -14.85 -16.61 16.27
CA MET A 10 -14.83 -17.33 14.99
C MET A 10 -15.44 -16.51 13.83
N SER A 11 -16.49 -15.73 14.11
CA SER A 11 -17.11 -14.78 13.17
C SER A 11 -17.87 -13.66 13.90
N LEU A 12 -18.08 -12.52 13.23
CA LEU A 12 -18.88 -11.38 13.71
C LEU A 12 -19.67 -10.78 12.55
N SER A 13 -20.98 -10.56 12.72
CA SER A 13 -21.78 -9.78 11.75
C SER A 13 -21.98 -8.36 12.25
N LEU A 14 -21.47 -7.37 11.51
CA LEU A 14 -21.46 -5.97 11.92
C LEU A 14 -22.13 -5.13 10.81
N LYS A 15 -23.43 -4.83 10.97
CA LYS A 15 -24.18 -3.96 10.05
C LYS A 15 -24.59 -2.68 10.78
N GLY A 16 -24.26 -1.52 10.21
CA GLY A 16 -24.71 -0.21 10.71
C GLY A 16 -23.87 0.42 11.83
N MET A 17 -22.68 -0.12 12.13
CA MET A 17 -21.81 0.47 13.15
C MET A 17 -20.99 1.65 12.61
N MET A 18 -21.00 2.77 13.35
CA MET A 18 -20.21 3.95 13.00
C MET A 18 -18.72 3.76 13.29
N SER A 19 -18.36 3.08 14.38
CA SER A 19 -16.98 2.84 14.78
C SER A 19 -16.78 1.46 15.42
N LEU A 20 -15.61 0.85 15.18
CA LEU A 20 -15.19 -0.36 15.88
C LEU A 20 -13.85 -0.19 16.59
N PRO A 21 -13.72 -0.76 17.81
CA PRO A 21 -12.47 -0.81 18.56
C PRO A 21 -11.48 -1.81 17.95
N ASN A 22 -10.44 -2.15 18.72
CA ASN A 22 -9.44 -3.14 18.32
C ASN A 22 -10.02 -4.57 18.28
N LEU A 23 -9.87 -5.25 17.15
CA LEU A 23 -10.16 -6.69 17.01
C LEU A 23 -8.85 -7.49 16.92
N LYS A 24 -8.75 -8.60 17.65
CA LYS A 24 -7.53 -9.42 17.72
C LYS A 24 -7.83 -10.91 17.59
N GLY A 25 -7.02 -11.62 16.79
CA GLY A 25 -6.96 -13.09 16.83
C GLY A 25 -8.23 -13.77 16.32
N MET A 26 -8.90 -13.18 15.33
CA MET A 26 -10.11 -13.77 14.74
C MET A 26 -9.74 -14.62 13.52
N MET A 27 -10.41 -15.76 13.37
CA MET A 27 -10.20 -16.63 12.20
C MET A 27 -10.75 -15.98 10.93
N SER A 28 -12.00 -15.50 10.99
CA SER A 28 -12.65 -14.85 9.85
C SER A 28 -13.46 -13.63 10.28
N LEU A 29 -13.45 -12.60 9.44
CA LEU A 29 -14.38 -11.48 9.55
C LEU A 29 -15.03 -11.24 8.18
N PRO A 30 -16.37 -11.09 8.13
CA PRO A 30 -17.06 -10.73 6.90
C PRO A 30 -16.70 -9.30 6.46
N SER A 31 -17.25 -8.89 5.32
CA SER A 31 -17.01 -7.56 4.76
C SER A 31 -17.52 -6.45 5.67
N LEU A 32 -16.68 -5.45 5.95
CA LEU A 32 -17.13 -4.21 6.58
C LEU A 32 -17.34 -3.13 5.51
N LYS A 33 -18.50 -2.46 5.56
CA LYS A 33 -18.88 -1.43 4.59
C LYS A 33 -19.39 -0.17 5.29
N GLY A 34 -18.92 1.00 4.84
CA GLY A 34 -19.51 2.30 5.19
C GLY A 34 -19.26 2.77 6.62
N MET A 35 -18.21 2.27 7.28
CA MET A 35 -17.90 2.69 8.65
C MET A 35 -17.10 4.00 8.67
N MET A 36 -17.28 4.81 9.72
CA MET A 36 -16.48 6.02 9.89
C MET A 36 -15.07 5.67 10.35
N SER A 37 -14.92 4.85 11.38
CA SER A 37 -13.58 4.57 11.94
C SER A 37 -13.39 3.14 12.41
N LEU A 38 -12.19 2.61 12.19
CA LEU A 38 -11.72 1.38 12.81
C LEU A 38 -10.28 1.56 13.32
N THR A 39 -10.06 1.25 14.59
CA THR A 39 -8.77 1.51 15.24
C THR A 39 -7.71 0.49 14.81
N SER A 40 -7.94 -0.81 15.05
CA SER A 40 -7.01 -1.81 14.55
C SER A 40 -7.60 -3.19 14.35
N LEU A 41 -7.09 -3.90 13.34
CA LEU A 41 -7.23 -5.35 13.22
C LEU A 41 -5.85 -6.00 13.33
N LYS A 42 -5.73 -7.01 14.20
CA LYS A 42 -4.47 -7.74 14.39
C LYS A 42 -4.66 -9.25 14.38
N GLY A 43 -3.81 -9.95 13.64
CA GLY A 43 -3.69 -11.41 13.72
C GLY A 43 -4.92 -12.12 13.19
N MET A 44 -5.33 -11.79 11.96
CA MET A 44 -6.50 -12.40 11.32
C MET A 44 -6.07 -13.33 10.18
N MET A 45 -6.73 -14.48 10.06
CA MET A 45 -6.48 -15.39 8.93
C MET A 45 -7.16 -14.85 7.66
N SER A 46 -8.44 -14.48 7.74
CA SER A 46 -9.15 -13.91 6.60
C SER A 46 -10.06 -12.73 6.96
N LEU A 47 -10.04 -11.72 6.09
CA LEU A 47 -11.01 -10.62 6.06
C LEU A 47 -11.48 -10.45 4.63
N LEU A 48 -12.79 -10.59 4.37
CA LEU A 48 -13.29 -10.66 2.99
C LEU A 48 -13.11 -9.35 2.21
N SER A 49 -13.45 -8.21 2.81
CA SER A 49 -13.19 -6.88 2.23
C SER A 49 -13.44 -5.75 3.25
N LEU A 50 -12.79 -4.60 3.06
CA LEU A 50 -13.23 -3.33 3.64
C LEU A 50 -13.57 -2.35 2.52
N LYS A 51 -14.74 -1.71 2.61
CA LYS A 51 -15.20 -0.76 1.60
C LYS A 51 -15.76 0.52 2.23
N GLY A 52 -15.36 1.67 1.70
CA GLY A 52 -16.01 2.95 2.03
C GLY A 52 -15.77 3.39 3.48
N MET A 53 -14.52 3.33 3.94
CA MET A 53 -14.18 3.67 5.32
C MET A 53 -13.47 5.03 5.39
N MET A 54 -13.84 5.90 6.34
CA MET A 54 -13.18 7.21 6.46
C MET A 54 -11.78 7.07 7.07
N SER A 55 -11.63 6.32 8.16
CA SER A 55 -10.33 6.13 8.80
C SER A 55 -10.07 4.71 9.29
N LEU A 56 -8.85 4.24 9.01
CA LEU A 56 -8.30 3.01 9.55
C LEU A 56 -6.90 3.27 10.10
N LEU A 57 -6.69 3.02 11.38
CA LEU A 57 -5.39 3.34 11.98
C LEU A 57 -4.37 2.21 11.72
N SER A 58 -4.74 0.94 11.87
CA SER A 58 -3.80 -0.15 11.51
C SER A 58 -4.43 -1.49 11.14
N LEU A 59 -3.82 -2.18 10.17
CA LEU A 59 -3.96 -3.64 10.01
C LEU A 59 -2.60 -4.31 10.18
N LYS A 60 -2.53 -5.35 11.02
CA LYS A 60 -1.28 -6.05 11.30
C LYS A 60 -1.44 -7.57 11.31
N GLY A 61 -0.54 -8.27 10.62
CA GLY A 61 -0.46 -9.73 10.71
C GLY A 61 -1.70 -10.40 10.12
N MET A 62 -1.97 -10.15 8.84
CA MET A 62 -3.10 -10.75 8.13
C MET A 62 -2.60 -11.72 7.08
N MET A 63 -3.18 -12.92 7.01
CA MET A 63 -2.83 -13.87 5.95
C MET A 63 -3.49 -13.49 4.63
N SER A 64 -4.79 -13.18 4.65
CA SER A 64 -5.53 -12.82 3.43
C SER A 64 -6.49 -11.64 3.63
N LEU A 65 -6.41 -10.70 2.68
CA LEU A 65 -7.37 -9.61 2.51
C LEU A 65 -7.58 -9.37 1.02
N PRO A 66 -8.66 -9.87 0.39
CA PRO A 66 -8.87 -9.77 -1.05
C PRO A 66 -8.90 -8.34 -1.58
N SER A 67 -9.53 -7.40 -0.86
CA SER A 67 -9.62 -6.01 -1.31
C SER A 67 -9.84 -4.99 -0.19
N LEU A 68 -9.21 -3.82 -0.37
CA LEU A 68 -9.59 -2.58 0.30
C LEU A 68 -9.96 -1.55 -0.76
N LYS A 69 -11.15 -0.94 -0.64
CA LYS A 69 -11.66 0.00 -1.63
C LYS A 69 -12.29 1.25 -1.01
N GLY A 70 -11.97 2.43 -1.54
CA GLY A 70 -12.67 3.67 -1.20
C GLY A 70 -12.42 4.10 0.24
N MET A 71 -11.16 4.13 0.65
CA MET A 71 -10.78 4.59 1.99
C MET A 71 -10.23 6.01 1.95
N MET A 72 -10.65 6.88 2.86
CA MET A 72 -10.07 8.23 2.92
C MET A 72 -8.67 8.19 3.53
N SER A 73 -8.49 7.54 4.68
CA SER A 73 -7.20 7.48 5.35
C SER A 73 -6.86 6.10 5.92
N LEU A 74 -5.61 5.68 5.70
CA LEU A 74 -5.01 4.49 6.30
C LEU A 74 -3.62 4.82 6.84
N LEU A 75 -3.41 4.64 8.14
CA LEU A 75 -2.13 4.98 8.73
C LEU A 75 -1.08 3.87 8.54
N SER A 76 -1.46 2.59 8.71
CA SER A 76 -0.50 1.50 8.50
C SER A 76 -1.10 0.16 8.09
N LEU A 77 -0.41 -0.52 7.16
CA LEU A 77 -0.56 -1.96 6.94
C LEU A 77 0.79 -2.64 7.16
N LYS A 78 0.82 -3.66 8.01
CA LYS A 78 2.06 -4.36 8.37
C LYS A 78 1.91 -5.89 8.37
N GLY A 79 2.84 -6.59 7.74
CA GLY A 79 2.92 -8.05 7.85
C GLY A 79 1.72 -8.74 7.21
N MET A 80 1.49 -8.47 5.93
CA MET A 80 0.43 -9.11 5.16
C MET A 80 1.01 -10.10 4.17
N MET A 81 0.46 -11.32 4.12
CA MET A 81 0.90 -12.30 3.12
C MET A 81 0.29 -11.99 1.75
N SER A 82 -1.02 -11.74 1.70
CA SER A 82 -1.72 -11.45 0.44
C SER A 82 -2.71 -10.29 0.55
N LEU A 83 -2.53 -9.31 -0.34
CA LEU A 83 -3.49 -8.23 -0.59
C LEU A 83 -3.62 -8.01 -2.11
N PRO A 84 -4.54 -8.68 -2.79
CA PRO A 84 -4.67 -8.61 -4.26
C PRO A 84 -4.87 -7.19 -4.80
N SER A 85 -5.64 -6.36 -4.10
CA SER A 85 -5.92 -5.01 -4.57
C SER A 85 -6.15 -3.97 -3.47
N LEU A 86 -5.52 -2.81 -3.68
CA LEU A 86 -5.79 -1.55 -2.98
C LEU A 86 -6.27 -0.52 -4.01
N LYS A 87 -7.51 -0.02 -3.88
CA LYS A 87 -8.12 0.88 -4.87
C LYS A 87 -8.79 2.11 -4.24
N GLY A 88 -8.54 3.28 -4.83
CA GLY A 88 -9.30 4.50 -4.51
C GLY A 88 -9.10 4.93 -3.06
N MET A 89 -7.83 5.12 -2.67
CA MET A 89 -7.49 5.57 -1.32
C MET A 89 -6.92 6.98 -1.38
N MET A 90 -7.38 7.90 -0.52
CA MET A 90 -6.84 9.27 -0.56
C MET A 90 -5.45 9.31 0.05
N SER A 91 -5.27 8.83 1.28
CA SER A 91 -3.96 8.82 1.93
C SER A 91 -3.60 7.48 2.58
N LEU A 92 -2.35 7.07 2.37
CA LEU A 92 -1.74 5.93 3.02
C LEU A 92 -0.36 6.31 3.56
N LEU A 93 -0.16 6.19 4.88
CA LEU A 93 1.10 6.61 5.48
C LEU A 93 2.18 5.53 5.39
N SER A 94 1.84 4.26 5.63
CA SER A 94 2.84 3.20 5.56
C SER A 94 2.32 1.82 5.15
N LEU A 95 3.09 1.17 4.27
CA LEU A 95 2.97 -0.24 3.91
C LEU A 95 4.30 -0.93 4.24
N LYS A 96 4.27 -1.95 5.11
CA LYS A 96 5.50 -2.63 5.55
C LYS A 96 5.38 -4.15 5.59
N GLY A 97 6.35 -4.86 5.00
CA GLY A 97 6.47 -6.31 5.13
C GLY A 97 5.29 -7.03 4.48
N MET A 98 5.15 -6.84 3.16
CA MET A 98 4.13 -7.51 2.38
C MET A 98 4.77 -8.53 1.43
N MET A 99 4.24 -9.75 1.39
CA MET A 99 4.74 -10.75 0.44
C MET A 99 4.18 -10.47 -0.96
N SER A 100 2.87 -10.26 -1.09
CA SER A 100 2.24 -9.99 -2.38
C SER A 100 1.22 -8.86 -2.35
N LEU A 101 1.41 -7.90 -3.27
CA LEU A 101 0.46 -6.82 -3.58
C LEU A 101 0.41 -6.63 -5.10
N PRO A 102 -0.42 -7.39 -5.83
CA PRO A 102 -0.52 -7.35 -7.28
C PRO A 102 -0.78 -5.95 -7.85
N SER A 103 -1.65 -5.17 -7.19
CA SER A 103 -2.07 -3.88 -7.71
C SER A 103 -2.39 -2.83 -6.65
N LEU A 104 -1.81 -1.65 -6.84
CA LEU A 104 -2.16 -0.40 -6.18
C LEU A 104 -2.65 0.59 -7.24
N LYS A 105 -3.92 1.03 -7.14
CA LYS A 105 -4.54 1.91 -8.14
C LYS A 105 -5.28 3.10 -7.53
N GLY A 106 -5.09 4.29 -8.10
CA GLY A 106 -5.89 5.47 -7.80
C GLY A 106 -5.69 5.93 -6.37
N MET A 107 -4.43 6.17 -5.98
CA MET A 107 -4.08 6.65 -4.65
C MET A 107 -3.59 8.10 -4.74
N MET A 108 -4.08 9.01 -3.90
CA MET A 108 -3.58 10.40 -3.98
C MET A 108 -2.19 10.49 -3.36
N SER A 109 -2.00 10.03 -2.13
CA SER A 109 -0.70 10.10 -1.46
C SER A 109 -0.29 8.81 -0.77
N LEU A 110 0.99 8.46 -0.92
CA LEU A 110 1.65 7.38 -0.21
C LEU A 110 2.97 7.86 0.37
N LEU A 111 3.12 7.80 1.69
CA LEU A 111 4.34 8.28 2.32
C LEU A 111 5.47 7.24 2.28
N SER A 112 5.18 5.97 2.59
CA SER A 112 6.23 4.95 2.60
C SER A 112 5.76 3.55 2.24
N LEU A 113 6.61 2.87 1.48
CA LEU A 113 6.48 1.48 1.11
C LEU A 113 7.80 0.77 1.41
N LYS A 114 7.78 -0.23 2.31
CA LYS A 114 9.00 -0.91 2.77
C LYS A 114 8.89 -2.43 2.83
N GLY A 115 9.88 -3.13 2.29
CA GLY A 115 10.02 -4.58 2.47
C GLY A 115 8.91 -5.34 1.77
N MET A 116 8.94 -5.32 0.43
CA MET A 116 8.00 -6.06 -0.39
C MET A 116 8.70 -7.08 -1.26
N MET A 117 8.15 -8.28 -1.33
CA MET A 117 8.66 -9.30 -2.26
C MET A 117 8.15 -9.05 -3.69
N SER A 118 6.84 -8.80 -3.84
CA SER A 118 6.25 -8.56 -5.16
C SER A 118 5.24 -7.41 -5.18
N LEU A 119 5.48 -6.47 -6.10
CA LEU A 119 4.58 -5.38 -6.46
C LEU A 119 4.53 -5.24 -8.00
N PRO A 120 3.75 -6.05 -8.71
CA PRO A 120 3.68 -6.05 -10.18
C PRO A 120 3.36 -4.69 -10.80
N SER A 121 2.42 -3.96 -10.19
CA SER A 121 1.91 -2.71 -10.77
C SER A 121 1.54 -1.66 -9.73
N LEU A 122 2.04 -0.45 -9.96
CA LEU A 122 1.64 0.79 -9.30
C LEU A 122 1.12 1.76 -10.38
N LYS A 123 -0.17 2.13 -10.31
CA LYS A 123 -0.82 2.97 -11.33
C LYS A 123 -1.63 4.13 -10.75
N GLY A 124 -1.46 5.32 -11.33
CA GLY A 124 -2.33 6.46 -11.06
C GLY A 124 -2.20 6.96 -9.63
N MET A 125 -0.97 7.26 -9.22
CA MET A 125 -0.66 7.77 -7.90
C MET A 125 -0.14 9.20 -7.98
N MET A 126 -0.69 10.16 -7.23
CA MET A 126 -0.22 11.55 -7.37
C MET A 126 1.14 11.76 -6.70
N SER A 127 1.33 11.27 -5.47
CA SER A 127 2.60 11.40 -4.77
C SER A 127 3.03 10.15 -4.03
N LEU A 128 4.32 9.84 -4.15
CA LEU A 128 5.00 8.79 -3.39
C LEU A 128 6.32 9.31 -2.82
N LEU A 129 6.46 9.31 -1.50
CA LEU A 129 7.65 9.87 -0.88
C LEU A 129 8.81 8.86 -0.83
N SER A 130 8.55 7.58 -0.53
CA SER A 130 9.64 6.60 -0.47
C SER A 130 9.24 5.16 -0.80
N LEU A 131 10.08 4.50 -1.61
CA LEU A 131 10.08 3.05 -1.82
C LEU A 131 11.41 2.46 -1.31
N LYS A 132 11.34 1.48 -0.41
CA LYS A 132 12.54 0.84 0.15
C LYS A 132 12.46 -0.69 0.21
N GLY A 133 13.45 -1.38 -0.33
CA GLY A 133 13.57 -2.84 -0.17
C GLY A 133 12.45 -3.58 -0.89
N ILE A 134 12.37 -3.40 -2.21
CA ILE A 134 11.41 -4.09 -3.07
C ILE A 134 12.18 -5.06 -3.97
N ILE A 135 11.80 -6.34 -3.96
CA ILE A 135 12.47 -7.33 -4.79
C ILE A 135 12.02 -7.23 -6.25
N SER A 136 10.71 -7.19 -6.49
CA SER A 136 10.16 -7.08 -7.85
C SER A 136 9.13 -5.96 -8.00
N LEU A 137 9.44 -5.01 -8.89
CA LEU A 137 8.55 -3.93 -9.32
C LEU A 137 8.62 -3.75 -10.85
N PRO A 138 7.94 -4.59 -11.65
CA PRO A 138 7.98 -4.56 -13.11
C PRO A 138 7.59 -3.21 -13.71
N SER A 139 6.56 -2.56 -13.15
CA SER A 139 5.99 -1.35 -13.75
C SER A 139 5.53 -0.31 -12.74
N LEU A 140 5.95 0.93 -13.00
CA LEU A 140 5.49 2.15 -12.34
C LEU A 140 4.92 3.08 -13.41
N LYS A 141 3.60 3.35 -13.38
CA LYS A 141 2.92 4.13 -14.42
C LYS A 141 2.03 5.25 -13.87
N GLY A 142 2.15 6.43 -14.47
CA GLY A 142 1.23 7.56 -14.22
C GLY A 142 1.35 8.05 -12.79
N MET A 143 2.56 8.39 -12.39
CA MET A 143 2.86 8.89 -11.06
C MET A 143 3.39 10.32 -11.16
N MET A 144 2.74 11.30 -10.53
CA MET A 144 3.16 12.69 -10.73
C MET A 144 4.49 13.01 -10.04
N SER A 145 4.65 12.59 -8.78
CA SER A 145 5.89 12.81 -8.03
C SER A 145 6.37 11.56 -7.28
N LEU A 146 7.67 11.30 -7.37
CA LEU A 146 8.38 10.30 -6.59
C LEU A 146 9.67 10.90 -6.05
N LEU A 147 9.88 10.86 -4.73
CA LEU A 147 11.06 11.50 -4.12
C LEU A 147 12.27 10.55 -4.03
N SER A 148 12.05 9.29 -3.63
CA SER A 148 13.16 8.36 -3.38
C SER A 148 12.85 6.89 -3.68
N LEU A 149 13.79 6.22 -4.33
CA LEU A 149 13.86 4.77 -4.53
C LEU A 149 15.15 4.22 -3.90
N LYS A 150 15.04 3.28 -2.95
CA LYS A 150 16.20 2.64 -2.33
C LYS A 150 16.10 1.11 -2.26
N GLY A 151 17.11 0.38 -2.73
CA GLY A 151 17.13 -1.07 -2.56
C GLY A 151 16.04 -1.77 -3.37
N ILE A 152 16.00 -1.51 -4.68
CA ILE A 152 15.08 -2.18 -5.61
C ILE A 152 15.88 -3.15 -6.47
N MET A 153 15.49 -4.42 -6.47
CA MET A 153 16.25 -5.45 -7.19
C MET A 153 15.88 -5.51 -8.68
N SER A 154 14.60 -5.35 -9.03
CA SER A 154 14.17 -5.27 -10.43
C SER A 154 13.12 -4.18 -10.66
N LEU A 155 13.43 -3.27 -11.59
CA LEU A 155 12.54 -2.22 -12.07
C LEU A 155 12.83 -1.95 -13.56
N PRO A 156 12.19 -2.67 -14.49
CA PRO A 156 12.49 -2.55 -15.92
C PRO A 156 11.82 -1.34 -16.57
N SER A 157 10.70 -0.82 -16.03
CA SER A 157 9.96 0.28 -16.68
C SER A 157 9.46 1.35 -15.71
N LEU A 158 9.73 2.61 -16.08
CA LEU A 158 9.17 3.83 -15.47
C LEU A 158 8.49 4.66 -16.56
N LYS A 159 7.19 4.95 -16.42
CA LYS A 159 6.44 5.71 -17.43
C LYS A 159 5.51 6.76 -16.82
N GLY A 160 5.48 7.94 -17.43
CA GLY A 160 4.55 9.02 -17.06
C GLY A 160 4.83 9.58 -15.68
N MET A 161 6.09 9.96 -15.43
CA MET A 161 6.52 10.70 -14.26
C MET A 161 6.90 12.13 -14.63
N MET A 162 6.49 13.10 -13.81
CA MET A 162 6.86 14.51 -14.01
C MET A 162 8.21 14.84 -13.37
N SER A 163 8.61 14.11 -12.32
CA SER A 163 9.90 14.28 -11.65
C SER A 163 10.65 12.97 -11.49
N LEU A 164 11.96 13.01 -11.74
CA LEU A 164 12.86 11.87 -11.51
C LEU A 164 13.23 11.78 -10.02
N PRO A 165 13.17 10.58 -9.42
CA PRO A 165 13.47 10.37 -8.02
C PRO A 165 14.97 10.17 -7.80
N SER A 166 15.40 10.32 -6.56
CA SER A 166 16.72 9.85 -6.16
C SER A 166 16.77 8.31 -6.20
N LEU A 167 17.70 7.75 -6.98
CA LEU A 167 17.91 6.31 -7.12
C LEU A 167 19.13 5.88 -6.31
N LYS A 168 18.98 4.96 -5.35
CA LYS A 168 20.11 4.38 -4.58
C LYS A 168 19.98 2.87 -4.41
N GLY A 169 21.07 2.13 -4.61
CA GLY A 169 21.10 0.67 -4.39
C GLY A 169 20.11 -0.07 -5.29
N MET A 170 20.09 0.26 -6.58
CA MET A 170 19.36 -0.49 -7.59
C MET A 170 20.31 -1.47 -8.27
N MET A 171 19.85 -2.70 -8.51
CA MET A 171 20.61 -3.70 -9.27
C MET A 171 20.50 -3.48 -10.79
N SER A 172 19.42 -2.86 -11.26
CA SER A 172 19.17 -2.56 -12.67
C SER A 172 18.52 -1.19 -12.85
N LEU A 173 18.87 -0.49 -13.93
CA LEU A 173 18.26 0.79 -14.29
C LEU A 173 17.01 0.57 -15.18
N PRO A 174 15.89 1.25 -14.91
CA PRO A 174 14.68 1.19 -15.73
C PRO A 174 14.83 1.87 -17.08
N SER A 175 14.12 1.35 -18.06
CA SER A 175 13.76 2.09 -19.26
C SER A 175 12.81 3.24 -18.91
N LEU A 176 13.14 4.44 -19.39
CA LEU A 176 12.34 5.65 -19.25
C LEU A 176 11.61 5.91 -20.58
N CYS A 177 10.28 5.85 -20.57
CA CYS A 177 9.47 6.31 -21.71
C CYS A 177 8.81 7.65 -21.34
N GLU A 178 9.40 8.76 -21.78
CA GLU A 178 8.92 10.11 -21.49
C GLU A 178 7.71 10.53 -22.33
N HIS A 179 6.83 11.32 -21.74
CA HIS A 179 6.02 12.32 -22.43
C HIS A 179 6.25 13.63 -21.66
N SER A 180 7.02 14.53 -22.28
CA SER A 180 7.21 15.96 -22.00
C SER A 180 7.97 16.43 -20.75
N SER A 181 9.16 16.95 -21.03
CA SER A 181 9.75 18.22 -20.55
C SER A 181 10.02 18.44 -19.05
N ALA A 182 11.19 17.98 -18.57
CA ALA A 182 11.97 18.64 -17.49
C ALA A 182 13.46 18.20 -17.46
N ILE A 183 14.22 18.74 -18.42
CA ILE A 183 15.64 19.19 -18.41
C ILE A 183 16.61 18.70 -17.29
N ARG A 184 17.78 18.22 -17.79
CA ARG A 184 19.17 18.21 -17.23
C ARG A 184 19.58 17.21 -16.15
N SER A 185 20.30 16.18 -16.63
CA SER A 185 21.70 15.88 -16.31
C SER A 185 22.20 16.05 -14.87
N ARG A 186 22.44 14.93 -14.18
CA ARG A 186 23.72 14.70 -13.49
C ARG A 186 24.21 13.27 -13.71
N LYS A 187 25.34 13.17 -14.42
CA LYS A 187 26.29 12.06 -14.45
C LYS A 187 26.16 11.16 -13.21
N VAL A 188 25.80 9.90 -13.42
CA VAL A 188 26.15 8.84 -12.46
C VAL A 188 27.56 8.40 -12.80
N LEU A 189 28.53 9.16 -12.29
CA LEU A 189 29.87 8.67 -12.00
C LEU A 189 29.88 8.35 -10.50
N SER A 190 29.89 7.07 -10.16
CA SER A 190 31.00 6.47 -9.42
C SER A 190 30.57 5.10 -8.95
N ASN A 191 31.12 4.07 -9.59
CA ASN A 191 31.45 2.83 -8.90
C ASN A 191 32.32 3.16 -7.69
N LYS A 192 31.95 2.65 -6.52
CA LYS A 192 32.80 2.09 -5.46
C LYS A 192 31.89 1.57 -4.35
#